data_AF-A0A7S2NI36-F1
#
_entry.id   AF-A0A7S2NI36-F1
#
_cell.length_a   1.000
_cell.length_b   1.000
_cell.length_c   1.000
_cell.angle_alpha   90.00
_cell.angle_beta   90.00
_cell.angle_gamma   90.00
#
_symmetry.space_group_name_H-M   'P 1'
#
loop_
_entity.id
_entity.type
_entity.pdbx_description
1 polymer ?
#
loop_
_entity_poly.entity_id
_entity_poly.type
_entity_poly.pdbx_seq_one_letter_code
_entity_poly.pdbx_strand_id
1 'polypeptide(L)'
;ACALSLVFHSRSPHVPTLRGDVRLFELPERGELWFGGGADLTPFYLDEADAQSFHGFWRRLCGRVLGPDEGDALYARCKRTCDEYFWIPARREHRGLGGIFFDQMRELRGEVETAEYFAREVAAGFLTPYLPIVRRHWAQPVGGAERRWQLLRRGRYLEFNLLYDRGVRFGLAQLDKVMVSAPPLIAWEYGPAASQPVREDEALLEVLREPREWAFGAMDGEIVEFLEDD
;
A
#
# COMPACT_ATOMS: atom_id res chain seq x y z
N ALA A 1 -12.11 -15.47 -12.16
CA ALA A 1 -11.34 -14.52 -11.33
C ALA A 1 -12.25 -13.36 -10.92
N CYS A 2 -12.27 -13.00 -9.64
CA CYS A 2 -12.98 -11.84 -9.11
C CYS A 2 -11.96 -10.95 -8.40
N ALA A 3 -12.11 -9.63 -8.47
CA ALA A 3 -11.20 -8.70 -7.82
C ALA A 3 -11.91 -7.41 -7.38
N LEU A 4 -11.51 -6.91 -6.22
CA LEU A 4 -11.75 -5.55 -5.77
C LEU A 4 -10.40 -4.83 -5.75
N SER A 5 -10.30 -3.69 -6.42
CA SER A 5 -9.09 -2.87 -6.41
C SER A 5 -9.45 -1.40 -6.34
N LEU A 6 -8.66 -0.65 -5.58
CA LEU A 6 -8.81 0.80 -5.42
C LEU A 6 -7.44 1.46 -5.32
N VAL A 7 -7.40 2.71 -5.77
CA VAL A 7 -6.27 3.63 -5.57
C VAL A 7 -6.83 5.01 -5.25
N PHE A 8 -6.41 5.59 -4.13
CA PHE A 8 -6.81 6.94 -3.73
C PHE A 8 -5.65 7.91 -3.87
N HIS A 9 -5.80 8.88 -4.77
CA HIS A 9 -4.87 9.98 -4.95
C HIS A 9 -5.43 11.28 -4.36
N SER A 10 -5.02 11.59 -3.14
CA SER A 10 -5.44 12.78 -2.39
C SER A 10 -5.06 14.10 -3.06
N ARG A 11 -5.87 15.16 -2.90
CA ARG A 11 -5.50 16.50 -3.35
C ARG A 11 -4.34 17.09 -2.53
N SER A 12 -4.36 16.90 -1.21
CA SER A 12 -3.32 17.37 -0.29
C SER A 12 -2.08 16.47 -0.36
N PRO A 13 -0.86 17.01 -0.49
CA PRO A 13 0.37 16.22 -0.43
C PRO A 13 0.67 15.70 0.98
N HIS A 14 -0.01 16.19 2.00
CA HIS A 14 0.11 15.69 3.38
C HIS A 14 -0.68 14.40 3.60
N VAL A 15 -1.58 14.05 2.67
CA VAL A 15 -2.32 12.78 2.72
C VAL A 15 -1.65 11.81 1.74
N PRO A 16 -1.17 10.63 2.18
CA PRO A 16 -0.56 9.65 1.29
C PRO A 16 -1.55 9.09 0.27
N THR A 17 -1.02 8.60 -0.85
CA THR A 17 -1.77 7.74 -1.76
C THR A 17 -1.96 6.37 -1.10
N LEU A 18 -3.19 5.84 -1.12
CA LEU A 18 -3.50 4.47 -0.69
C LEU A 18 -3.75 3.60 -1.92
N ARG A 19 -3.23 2.39 -1.93
CA ARG A 19 -3.70 1.31 -2.82
C ARG A 19 -4.18 0.15 -1.98
N GLY A 20 -5.28 -0.48 -2.42
CA GLY A 20 -5.81 -1.72 -1.88
C GLY A 20 -6.24 -2.62 -3.02
N ASP A 21 -5.91 -3.91 -2.95
CA ASP A 21 -6.43 -4.91 -3.87
C ASP A 21 -6.64 -6.25 -3.19
N VAL A 22 -7.71 -6.95 -3.51
CA VAL A 22 -7.93 -8.35 -3.16
C VAL A 22 -8.54 -9.04 -4.38
N ARG A 23 -8.06 -10.23 -4.68
CA ARG A 23 -8.44 -11.03 -5.85
C ARG A 23 -8.49 -12.51 -5.50
N LEU A 24 -9.45 -13.20 -6.13
CA LEU A 24 -9.64 -14.63 -6.09
C LEU A 24 -9.49 -15.19 -7.51
N PHE A 25 -8.68 -16.24 -7.63
CA PHE A 25 -8.59 -17.05 -8.84
C PHE A 25 -9.01 -18.48 -8.52
N GLU A 26 -9.79 -19.05 -9.43
CA GLU A 26 -10.26 -20.41 -9.37
C GLU A 26 -10.10 -21.02 -10.77
N LEU A 27 -9.48 -22.20 -10.83
CA LEU A 27 -9.36 -23.05 -12.02
C LEU A 27 -9.96 -24.42 -11.67
N PRO A 28 -11.29 -24.58 -11.84
CA PRO A 28 -11.99 -25.81 -11.43
C PRO A 28 -11.43 -27.07 -12.08
N GLU A 29 -11.05 -26.99 -13.36
CA GLU A 29 -10.46 -28.10 -14.13
C GLU A 29 -9.14 -28.64 -13.54
N ARG A 30 -8.43 -27.80 -12.77
CA ARG A 30 -7.15 -28.14 -12.14
C ARG A 30 -7.29 -28.30 -10.62
N GLY A 31 -8.49 -28.09 -10.07
CA GLY A 31 -8.72 -28.04 -8.63
C GLY A 31 -7.90 -26.96 -7.92
N GLU A 32 -7.55 -25.87 -8.63
CA GLU A 32 -6.70 -24.82 -8.07
C GLU A 32 -7.53 -23.61 -7.66
N LEU A 33 -7.35 -23.16 -6.42
CA LEU A 33 -7.89 -21.91 -5.89
C LEU A 33 -6.79 -21.16 -5.15
N TRP A 34 -6.69 -19.85 -5.35
CA TRP A 34 -5.77 -19.01 -4.61
C TRP A 34 -6.24 -17.56 -4.52
N PHE A 35 -5.77 -16.91 -3.48
CA PHE A 35 -5.99 -15.51 -3.16
C PHE A 35 -4.73 -14.69 -3.42
N GLY A 36 -4.94 -13.43 -3.77
CA GLY A 36 -3.90 -12.43 -3.80
C GLY A 36 -4.46 -11.09 -3.36
N GLY A 37 -3.60 -10.17 -2.98
CA GLY A 37 -4.02 -8.86 -2.55
C GLY A 37 -2.99 -8.14 -1.71
N GLY A 38 -3.46 -7.12 -1.01
CA GLY A 38 -2.64 -6.29 -0.16
C GLY A 38 -3.16 -4.86 -0.06
N ALA A 39 -2.46 -4.09 0.74
CA ALA A 39 -2.66 -2.66 0.86
C ALA A 39 -1.31 -1.99 1.11
N ASP A 40 -1.07 -0.87 0.44
CA ASP A 40 0.19 -0.15 0.52
C ASP A 40 0.01 1.37 0.58
N LEU A 41 0.90 2.03 1.30
CA LEU A 41 0.86 3.47 1.57
C LEU A 41 2.00 4.19 0.85
N THR A 42 1.66 5.20 0.04
CA THR A 42 2.64 5.99 -0.73
C THR A 42 2.55 7.47 -0.34
N PRO A 43 3.31 7.91 0.68
CA PRO A 43 3.35 9.31 1.10
C PRO A 43 4.20 10.20 0.19
N PHE A 44 3.98 11.50 0.33
CA PHE A 44 4.82 12.54 -0.27
C PHE A 44 5.75 13.20 0.76
N TYR A 45 5.35 13.13 2.03
CA TYR A 45 6.13 13.54 3.19
C TYR A 45 6.02 12.44 4.25
N LEU A 46 7.12 12.13 4.93
CA LEU A 46 7.11 11.12 5.97
C LEU A 46 6.44 11.66 7.24
N ASP A 47 5.45 10.94 7.72
CA ASP A 47 4.94 11.02 9.08
C ASP A 47 5.09 9.62 9.69
N GLU A 48 5.97 9.49 10.69
CA GLU A 48 6.28 8.19 11.29
C GLU A 48 5.08 7.62 12.07
N ALA A 49 4.25 8.47 12.67
CA ALA A 49 3.09 8.03 13.42
C ALA A 49 2.02 7.46 12.48
N ASP A 50 1.84 8.06 11.30
CA ASP A 50 0.99 7.51 10.25
C ASP A 50 1.48 6.14 9.77
N ALA A 51 2.78 6.01 9.52
CA ALA A 51 3.39 4.76 9.07
C ALA A 51 3.22 3.65 10.14
N GLN A 52 3.52 3.95 11.40
CA GLN A 52 3.36 3.02 12.51
C GLN A 52 1.89 2.62 12.72
N SER A 53 0.97 3.59 12.62
CA SER A 53 -0.47 3.33 12.75
C SER A 53 -0.98 2.42 11.64
N PHE A 54 -0.60 2.70 10.38
CA PHE A 54 -0.99 1.91 9.22
C PHE A 54 -0.47 0.47 9.29
N HIS A 55 0.83 0.30 9.56
CA HIS A 55 1.44 -1.02 9.66
C HIS A 55 0.98 -1.79 10.91
N GLY A 56 0.80 -1.10 12.03
CA GLY A 56 0.28 -1.69 13.26
C GLY A 56 -1.12 -2.27 13.08
N PHE A 57 -1.99 -1.64 12.27
CA PHE A 57 -3.29 -2.20 11.92
C PHE A 57 -3.17 -3.53 11.17
N TRP A 58 -2.35 -3.59 10.12
CA TRP A 58 -2.19 -4.82 9.34
C TRP A 58 -1.57 -5.96 10.14
N ARG A 59 -0.62 -5.64 11.03
CA ARG A 59 -0.05 -6.62 11.96
C ARG A 59 -1.12 -7.17 12.91
N ARG A 60 -1.93 -6.31 13.53
CA ARG A 60 -3.06 -6.72 14.38
C ARG A 60 -4.08 -7.57 13.63
N LEU A 61 -4.40 -7.23 12.38
CA LEU A 61 -5.28 -8.04 11.54
C LEU A 61 -4.70 -9.44 11.34
N CYS A 62 -3.42 -9.56 11.02
CA CYS A 62 -2.77 -10.88 10.85
C CYS A 62 -2.87 -11.74 12.12
N GLY A 63 -2.64 -11.16 13.32
CA GLY A 63 -2.79 -11.94 14.55
C GLY A 63 -4.21 -12.14 15.03
N ARG A 64 -5.20 -11.36 14.58
CA ARG A 64 -6.61 -11.73 14.75
C ARG A 64 -6.93 -13.01 13.99
N VAL A 65 -6.37 -13.16 12.78
CA VAL A 65 -6.60 -14.34 11.93
C VAL A 65 -5.85 -15.57 12.47
N LEU A 66 -4.58 -15.43 12.87
CA LEU A 66 -3.72 -16.59 13.18
C LEU A 66 -3.24 -16.66 14.64
N GLY A 67 -3.68 -15.76 15.52
CA GLY A 67 -3.08 -15.58 16.84
C GLY A 67 -1.73 -14.84 16.78
N PRO A 68 -1.15 -14.46 17.94
CA PRO A 68 -0.02 -13.53 18.00
C PRO A 68 1.23 -13.97 17.22
N ASP A 69 1.73 -15.19 17.48
CA ASP A 69 3.02 -15.64 16.92
C ASP A 69 2.96 -15.87 15.40
N GLU A 70 1.95 -16.61 14.94
CA GLU A 70 1.76 -16.88 13.51
C GLU A 70 1.26 -15.64 12.76
N GLY A 71 0.53 -14.76 13.44
CA GLY A 71 0.13 -13.46 12.91
C GLY A 71 1.31 -12.54 12.65
N ASP A 72 2.27 -12.47 13.57
CA ASP A 72 3.51 -11.72 13.38
C ASP A 72 4.34 -12.29 12.23
N ALA A 73 4.43 -13.62 12.13
CA ALA A 73 5.11 -14.28 11.01
C ALA A 73 4.42 -14.01 9.67
N LEU A 74 3.08 -14.02 9.62
CA LEU A 74 2.30 -13.69 8.44
C LEU A 74 2.51 -12.24 8.03
N TYR A 75 2.40 -11.30 8.98
CA TYR A 75 2.64 -9.88 8.72
C TYR A 75 4.06 -9.64 8.18
N ALA A 76 5.09 -10.20 8.84
CA ALA A 76 6.48 -10.05 8.42
C ALA A 76 6.70 -10.58 6.99
N ARG A 77 6.08 -11.71 6.64
CA ARG A 77 6.11 -12.25 5.27
C ARG A 77 5.44 -11.29 4.28
N CYS A 78 4.19 -10.89 4.57
CA CYS A 78 3.43 -10.01 3.69
C CYS A 78 4.08 -8.62 3.51
N LYS A 79 4.66 -8.06 4.57
CA LYS A 79 5.39 -6.78 4.54
C LYS A 79 6.63 -6.89 3.67
N ARG A 80 7.43 -7.94 3.87
CA ARG A 80 8.62 -8.19 3.05
C ARG A 80 8.25 -8.33 1.57
N THR A 81 7.23 -9.11 1.25
CA THR A 81 6.77 -9.27 -0.13
C THR A 81 6.26 -7.94 -0.70
N CYS A 82 5.65 -7.08 0.12
CA CYS A 82 5.22 -5.74 -0.29
C CYS A 82 6.43 -4.85 -0.66
N ASP A 83 7.45 -4.82 0.19
CA ASP A 83 8.68 -4.07 -0.07
C ASP A 83 9.35 -4.56 -1.37
N GLU A 84 9.54 -5.88 -1.49
CA GLU A 84 10.14 -6.49 -2.68
C GLU A 84 9.36 -6.20 -3.97
N TYR A 85 8.02 -6.21 -3.91
CA TYR A 85 7.16 -6.01 -5.07
C TYR A 85 7.17 -4.56 -5.56
N PHE A 86 7.14 -3.58 -4.65
CA PHE A 86 7.02 -2.15 -4.99
C PHE A 86 8.37 -1.44 -5.15
N TRP A 87 9.42 -2.17 -5.47
CA TRP A 87 10.73 -1.63 -5.82
C TRP A 87 10.76 -1.04 -7.24
N ILE A 88 11.43 0.11 -7.41
CA ILE A 88 11.62 0.78 -8.71
C ILE A 88 13.12 0.70 -9.09
N PRO A 89 13.55 -0.33 -9.85
CA PRO A 89 14.97 -0.56 -10.16
C PRO A 89 15.70 0.65 -10.76
N ALA A 90 15.07 1.35 -11.71
CA ALA A 90 15.67 2.51 -12.37
C ALA A 90 15.87 3.72 -11.44
N ARG A 91 15.15 3.78 -10.32
CA ARG A 91 15.21 4.88 -9.34
C ARG A 91 15.97 4.48 -8.06
N ARG A 92 16.17 3.18 -7.84
CA ARG A 92 16.75 2.62 -6.62
C ARG A 92 16.00 3.09 -5.38
N GLU A 93 14.67 3.09 -5.47
CA GLU A 93 13.77 3.42 -4.36
C GLU A 93 12.50 2.58 -4.45
N HIS A 94 11.84 2.40 -3.31
CA HIS A 94 10.51 1.85 -3.18
C HIS A 94 9.48 2.91 -3.55
N ARG A 95 8.32 2.46 -4.05
CA ARG A 95 7.22 3.36 -4.44
C ARG A 95 6.69 4.16 -3.24
N GLY A 96 6.63 3.51 -2.07
CA GLY A 96 6.08 4.04 -0.84
C GLY A 96 6.65 3.31 0.39
N LEU A 97 5.92 3.37 1.50
CA LEU A 97 6.32 2.76 2.79
C LEU A 97 5.99 1.28 2.91
N GLY A 98 5.42 0.69 1.86
CA GLY A 98 4.95 -0.69 1.86
C GLY A 98 3.61 -0.82 2.58
N GLY A 99 3.42 -1.97 3.21
CA GLY A 99 2.16 -2.38 3.83
C GLY A 99 2.13 -3.90 3.91
N ILE A 100 1.07 -4.51 3.37
CA ILE A 100 1.01 -5.97 3.18
C ILE A 100 0.79 -6.28 1.71
N PHE A 101 1.43 -7.35 1.23
CA PHE A 101 1.19 -7.91 -0.09
C PHE A 101 1.24 -9.43 -0.01
N PHE A 102 0.30 -10.09 -0.67
CA PHE A 102 0.27 -11.54 -0.82
C PHE A 102 -0.22 -11.92 -2.21
N ASP A 103 0.29 -13.04 -2.72
CA ASP A 103 -0.10 -13.59 -4.00
C ASP A 103 0.05 -15.10 -3.94
N GLN A 104 -0.73 -15.82 -4.74
CA GLN A 104 -0.73 -17.29 -4.74
C GLN A 104 -0.98 -17.92 -3.35
N MET A 105 -1.70 -17.23 -2.47
CA MET A 105 -2.05 -17.74 -1.15
C MET A 105 -3.20 -18.74 -1.29
N ARG A 106 -2.90 -20.03 -1.13
CA ARG A 106 -3.90 -21.11 -1.24
C ARG A 106 -4.56 -21.43 0.08
N GLU A 107 -3.77 -21.44 1.14
CA GLU A 107 -4.17 -21.85 2.47
C GLU A 107 -3.38 -21.04 3.52
N LEU A 108 -3.97 -20.92 4.70
CA LEU A 108 -3.29 -20.49 5.91
C LEU A 108 -3.57 -21.56 6.97
N ARG A 109 -2.54 -22.04 7.67
CA ARG A 109 -2.63 -23.19 8.59
C ARG A 109 -3.18 -24.48 7.95
N GLY A 110 -3.02 -24.64 6.64
CA GLY A 110 -3.58 -25.79 5.91
C GLY A 110 -5.07 -25.69 5.62
N GLU A 111 -5.68 -24.53 5.83
CA GLU A 111 -7.12 -24.29 5.62
C GLU A 111 -7.32 -23.21 4.54
N VAL A 112 -8.15 -23.54 3.55
CA VAL A 112 -8.51 -22.62 2.45
C VAL A 112 -9.44 -21.53 2.98
N GLU A 113 -10.36 -21.90 3.86
CA GLU A 113 -11.34 -21.03 4.49
C GLU A 113 -10.66 -19.93 5.31
N THR A 114 -9.55 -20.24 5.97
CA THR A 114 -8.76 -19.27 6.73
C THR A 114 -8.03 -18.29 5.80
N ALA A 115 -7.55 -18.74 4.63
CA ALA A 115 -7.01 -17.85 3.60
C ALA A 115 -8.09 -16.95 2.98
N GLU A 116 -9.28 -17.50 2.73
CA GLU A 116 -10.44 -16.72 2.26
C GLU A 116 -10.82 -15.65 3.28
N TYR A 117 -10.94 -16.03 4.56
CA TYR A 117 -11.25 -15.13 5.65
C TYR A 117 -10.22 -14.00 5.74
N PHE A 118 -8.92 -14.32 5.70
CA PHE A 118 -7.87 -13.30 5.66
C PHE A 118 -8.02 -12.33 4.48
N ALA A 119 -8.26 -12.84 3.27
CA ALA A 119 -8.44 -12.01 2.09
C ALA A 119 -9.66 -11.06 2.23
N ARG A 120 -10.77 -11.55 2.81
CA ARG A 120 -11.97 -10.76 3.09
C ARG A 120 -11.71 -9.67 4.14
N GLU A 121 -11.04 -10.01 5.23
CA GLU A 121 -10.66 -9.05 6.28
C GLU A 121 -9.72 -7.97 5.74
N VAL A 122 -8.79 -8.32 4.86
CA VAL A 122 -7.92 -7.33 4.20
C VAL A 122 -8.76 -6.36 3.36
N ALA A 123 -9.72 -6.86 2.57
CA ALA A 123 -10.60 -6.02 1.77
C ALA A 123 -11.46 -5.08 2.63
N ALA A 124 -12.01 -5.59 3.73
CA ALA A 124 -12.78 -4.79 4.69
C ALA A 124 -11.91 -3.74 5.41
N GLY A 125 -10.63 -4.06 5.62
CA GLY A 125 -9.69 -3.24 6.35
C GLY A 125 -9.05 -2.08 5.59
N PHE A 126 -9.29 -1.91 4.28
CA PHE A 126 -8.55 -0.90 3.48
C PHE A 126 -8.65 0.53 4.01
N LEU A 127 -9.84 0.95 4.45
CA LEU A 127 -10.10 2.33 4.86
C LEU A 127 -9.83 2.57 6.34
N THR A 128 -9.92 1.54 7.18
CA THR A 128 -9.77 1.65 8.65
C THR A 128 -8.45 2.29 9.09
N PRO A 129 -7.26 1.88 8.59
CA PRO A 129 -6.01 2.55 8.95
C PRO A 129 -5.79 3.86 8.18
N TYR A 130 -6.53 4.10 7.10
CA TYR A 130 -6.29 5.24 6.21
C TYR A 130 -7.12 6.47 6.57
N LEU A 131 -8.39 6.31 6.94
CA LEU A 131 -9.26 7.44 7.28
C LEU A 131 -8.74 8.30 8.43
N PRO A 132 -8.15 7.77 9.52
CA PRO A 132 -7.52 8.59 10.55
C PRO A 132 -6.38 9.47 10.00
N ILE A 133 -5.57 8.94 9.08
CA ILE A 133 -4.52 9.69 8.38
C ILE A 133 -5.16 10.82 7.57
N VAL A 134 -6.18 10.52 6.76
CA VAL A 134 -6.89 11.55 5.99
C VAL A 134 -7.41 12.66 6.90
N ARG A 135 -8.10 12.31 8.00
CA ARG A 135 -8.68 13.27 8.96
C ARG A 135 -7.61 14.19 9.58
N ARG A 136 -6.42 13.68 9.90
CA ARG A 136 -5.30 14.48 10.44
C ARG A 136 -4.70 15.46 9.42
N HIS A 137 -4.64 15.07 8.15
CA HIS A 137 -3.78 15.76 7.16
C HIS A 137 -4.54 16.50 6.04
N TRP A 138 -5.83 16.24 5.81
CA TRP A 138 -6.55 16.75 4.63
C TRP A 138 -6.68 18.28 4.57
N ALA A 139 -6.78 18.94 5.74
CA ALA A 139 -7.01 20.38 5.86
C ALA A 139 -5.71 21.21 5.96
N GLN A 140 -4.55 20.56 5.97
CA GLN A 140 -3.26 21.25 6.09
C GLN A 140 -3.01 22.16 4.87
N PRO A 141 -2.52 23.40 5.06
CA PRO A 141 -2.19 24.30 3.96
C PRO A 141 -1.19 23.68 2.99
N VAL A 142 -1.35 23.98 1.69
CA VAL A 142 -0.51 23.42 0.62
C VAL A 142 0.11 24.54 -0.19
N GLY A 143 1.44 24.62 -0.18
CA GLY A 143 2.21 25.53 -1.02
C GLY A 143 2.44 25.01 -2.43
N GLY A 144 2.79 25.91 -3.36
CA GLY A 144 3.08 25.55 -4.76
C GLY A 144 4.25 24.56 -4.90
N ALA A 145 5.26 24.70 -4.04
CA ALA A 145 6.40 23.80 -4.03
C ALA A 145 6.00 22.39 -3.53
N GLU A 146 5.22 22.27 -2.44
CA GLU A 146 4.73 20.95 -1.97
C GLU A 146 3.86 20.26 -3.01
N ARG A 147 3.04 21.04 -3.73
CA ARG A 147 2.26 20.54 -4.86
C ARG A 147 3.16 20.05 -6.00
N ARG A 148 4.21 20.79 -6.36
CA ARG A 148 5.20 20.35 -7.36
C ARG A 148 5.83 19.02 -6.94
N TRP A 149 6.27 18.91 -5.69
CA TRP A 149 6.87 17.67 -5.17
C TRP A 149 5.91 16.48 -5.26
N GLN A 150 4.64 16.68 -4.89
CA GLN A 150 3.59 15.68 -5.04
C GLN A 150 3.48 15.16 -6.47
N LEU A 151 3.50 16.07 -7.47
CA LEU A 151 3.38 15.71 -8.88
C LEU A 151 4.61 14.91 -9.37
N LEU A 152 5.81 15.24 -8.89
CA LEU A 152 7.04 14.50 -9.20
C LEU A 152 7.00 13.08 -8.61
N ARG A 153 6.62 12.93 -7.34
CA ARG A 153 6.45 11.62 -6.68
C ARG A 153 5.33 10.80 -7.32
N ARG A 154 4.22 11.42 -7.74
CA ARG A 154 3.18 10.75 -8.54
C ARG A 154 3.69 10.26 -9.89
N GLY A 155 4.66 10.96 -10.48
CA GLY A 155 5.41 10.47 -11.65
C GLY A 155 6.08 9.12 -11.37
N ARG A 156 6.69 8.95 -10.19
CA ARG A 156 7.27 7.65 -9.75
C ARG A 156 6.20 6.56 -9.61
N TYR A 157 5.02 6.92 -9.11
CA TYR A 157 3.89 5.99 -9.02
C TYR A 157 3.49 5.46 -10.40
N LEU A 158 3.35 6.35 -11.39
CA LEU A 158 3.02 5.95 -12.75
C LEU A 158 4.17 5.19 -13.43
N GLU A 159 5.43 5.58 -13.20
CA GLU A 159 6.60 4.83 -13.67
C GLU A 159 6.54 3.37 -13.20
N PHE A 160 6.22 3.14 -11.91
CA PHE A 160 6.04 1.79 -11.40
C PHE A 160 4.93 1.03 -12.12
N ASN A 161 3.75 1.64 -12.21
CA ASN A 161 2.59 1.00 -12.82
C ASN A 161 2.87 0.61 -14.29
N LEU A 162 3.50 1.48 -15.07
CA LEU A 162 3.75 1.20 -16.49
C LEU A 162 4.92 0.24 -16.74
N LEU A 163 5.97 0.32 -15.92
CA LEU A 163 7.20 -0.42 -16.19
C LEU A 163 7.33 -1.72 -15.41
N TYR A 164 6.79 -1.82 -14.19
CA TYR A 164 7.10 -2.91 -13.26
C TYR A 164 5.88 -3.65 -12.73
N ASP A 165 4.70 -3.02 -12.65
CA ASP A 165 3.50 -3.67 -12.12
C ASP A 165 3.06 -4.84 -13.02
N ARG A 166 3.10 -6.06 -12.44
CA ARG A 166 2.72 -7.28 -13.15
C ARG A 166 1.26 -7.21 -13.58
N GLY A 167 0.37 -6.67 -12.75
CA GLY A 167 -1.06 -6.55 -13.06
C GLY A 167 -1.32 -5.65 -14.27
N VAL A 168 -0.55 -4.58 -14.41
CA VAL A 168 -0.64 -3.66 -15.55
C VAL A 168 -0.03 -4.27 -16.81
N ARG A 169 1.11 -4.95 -16.73
CA ARG A 169 1.72 -5.61 -17.90
C ARG A 169 0.79 -6.62 -18.57
N PHE A 170 0.00 -7.37 -17.80
CA PHE A 170 -1.06 -8.24 -18.33
C PHE A 170 -2.30 -7.45 -18.79
N GLY A 171 -2.58 -6.30 -18.16
CA GLY A 171 -3.71 -5.42 -18.43
C GLY A 171 -3.52 -4.37 -19.53
N LEU A 172 -2.33 -4.23 -20.13
CA LEU A 172 -2.07 -3.25 -21.21
C LEU A 172 -2.94 -3.47 -22.46
N ALA A 173 -3.57 -4.64 -22.59
CA ALA A 173 -4.60 -4.90 -23.59
C ALA A 173 -5.94 -4.16 -23.30
N GLN A 174 -6.12 -3.64 -22.09
CA GLN A 174 -7.29 -2.89 -21.61
C GLN A 174 -6.83 -1.61 -20.90
N LEU A 175 -6.40 -0.63 -21.71
CA LEU A 175 -5.80 0.63 -21.26
C LEU A 175 -6.60 1.32 -20.15
N ASP A 176 -7.93 1.34 -20.23
CA ASP A 176 -8.79 1.99 -19.23
C ASP A 176 -8.62 1.41 -17.82
N LYS A 177 -8.37 0.09 -17.68
CA LYS A 177 -8.13 -0.54 -16.37
C LYS A 177 -6.80 -0.15 -15.78
N VAL A 178 -5.79 0.10 -16.61
CA VAL A 178 -4.49 0.61 -16.18
C VAL A 178 -4.64 2.03 -15.67
N MET A 179 -5.42 2.84 -16.37
CA MET A 179 -5.62 4.27 -16.06
C MET A 179 -6.41 4.52 -14.77
N VAL A 180 -7.23 3.57 -14.29
CA VAL A 180 -7.90 3.68 -12.98
C VAL A 180 -6.91 3.86 -11.82
N SER A 181 -5.70 3.29 -11.95
CA SER A 181 -4.64 3.43 -10.94
C SER A 181 -3.69 4.62 -11.18
N ALA A 182 -3.89 5.36 -12.27
CA ALA A 182 -3.01 6.48 -12.62
C ALA A 182 -3.40 7.75 -11.83
N PRO A 183 -2.43 8.50 -11.29
CA PRO A 183 -2.70 9.80 -10.72
C PRO A 183 -3.25 10.75 -11.80
N PRO A 184 -4.23 11.62 -11.47
CA PRO A 184 -4.86 12.51 -12.46
C PRO A 184 -3.90 13.55 -13.04
N LEU A 185 -2.85 13.89 -12.28
CA LEU A 185 -1.80 14.82 -12.68
C LEU A 185 -0.47 14.32 -12.11
N ILE A 186 0.57 14.46 -12.92
CA ILE A 186 1.95 14.05 -12.67
C ILE A 186 2.90 15.08 -13.29
N ALA A 187 4.16 15.07 -12.86
CA ALA A 187 5.21 15.89 -13.46
C ALA A 187 6.51 15.11 -13.57
N TRP A 188 7.33 15.49 -14.54
CA TRP A 188 8.73 15.12 -14.62
C TRP A 188 9.57 16.35 -14.83
N GLU A 189 10.72 16.37 -14.17
CA GLU A 189 11.74 17.38 -14.39
C GLU A 189 13.06 16.70 -14.72
N TYR A 190 13.92 17.42 -15.44
CA TYR A 190 15.23 16.93 -15.84
C TYR A 190 16.32 17.58 -14.98
N GLY A 191 17.34 16.79 -14.63
CA GLY A 191 18.51 17.27 -13.89
C GLY A 191 18.33 17.27 -12.37
N PRO A 192 19.29 17.86 -11.62
CA PRO A 192 19.37 17.76 -10.15
C PRO A 192 18.12 18.28 -9.41
N ALA A 193 17.45 19.29 -9.96
CA ALA A 193 16.23 19.87 -9.39
C ALA A 193 15.06 18.86 -9.32
N ALA A 194 15.07 17.81 -10.15
CA ALA A 194 14.02 16.80 -10.21
C ALA A 194 13.99 15.84 -9.02
N SER A 195 15.09 15.80 -8.25
CA SER A 195 15.26 14.92 -7.08
C SER A 195 15.33 15.68 -5.76
N GLN A 196 15.21 17.01 -5.80
CA GLN A 196 15.29 17.83 -4.61
C GLN A 196 13.89 18.04 -4.01
N PRO A 197 13.66 17.58 -2.78
CA PRO A 197 12.42 17.86 -2.09
C PRO A 197 12.34 19.31 -1.64
N VAL A 198 11.13 19.72 -1.28
CA VAL A 198 10.80 21.11 -0.93
C VAL A 198 10.97 21.41 0.55
N ARG A 199 10.78 20.38 1.39
CA ARG A 199 11.19 20.33 2.80
C ARG A 199 12.36 19.36 2.93
N GLU A 200 13.01 19.33 4.09
CA GLU A 200 13.92 18.24 4.49
C GLU A 200 13.15 16.90 4.62
N ASP A 201 12.54 16.42 3.55
CA ASP A 201 11.95 15.07 3.48
C ASP A 201 13.00 14.03 3.05
N GLU A 202 14.28 14.37 3.18
CA GLU A 202 15.39 13.42 3.03
C GLU A 202 15.13 12.14 3.82
N ALA A 203 14.44 12.24 4.97
CA ALA A 203 13.96 11.10 5.76
C ALA A 203 13.02 10.17 4.97
N LEU A 204 12.07 10.70 4.18
CA LEU A 204 11.26 9.89 3.28
C LEU A 204 12.17 9.22 2.24
N LEU A 205 13.02 9.98 1.55
CA LEU A 205 13.87 9.42 0.50
C LEU A 205 14.83 8.34 1.01
N GLU A 206 15.34 8.48 2.23
CA GLU A 206 16.17 7.47 2.91
C GLU A 206 15.37 6.18 3.13
N VAL A 207 14.18 6.29 3.72
CA VAL A 207 13.27 5.15 3.94
C VAL A 207 12.86 4.49 2.62
N LEU A 208 12.65 5.25 1.56
CA LEU A 208 12.33 4.68 0.26
C LEU A 208 13.52 3.93 -0.34
N ARG A 209 14.78 4.30 -0.06
CA ARG A 209 15.95 3.51 -0.47
C ARG A 209 16.09 2.26 0.39
N GLU A 210 15.88 2.40 1.69
CA GLU A 210 16.07 1.37 2.70
C GLU A 210 14.81 1.23 3.58
N PRO A 211 13.89 0.29 3.24
CA PRO A 211 12.68 0.07 4.00
C PRO A 211 12.97 -0.25 5.46
N ARG A 212 12.14 0.26 6.34
CA ARG A 212 12.24 0.05 7.79
C ARG A 212 11.07 -0.76 8.30
N GLU A 213 11.18 -1.24 9.53
CA GLU A 213 10.04 -1.79 10.25
C GLU A 213 9.23 -0.65 10.86
N TRP A 214 7.90 -0.80 10.84
CA TRP A 214 6.96 0.22 11.33
C TRP A 214 6.06 -0.28 12.46
N ALA A 215 5.90 -1.60 12.59
CA ALA A 215 5.04 -2.18 13.62
C ALA A 215 5.90 -2.76 14.75
N PHE A 216 5.73 -2.22 15.96
CA PHE A 216 6.50 -2.60 17.15
C PHE A 216 5.56 -2.93 18.33
N GLY A 217 6.08 -3.57 19.38
CA GLY A 217 5.36 -3.85 20.63
C GLY A 217 4.56 -5.16 20.66
N ALA A 218 3.93 -5.47 21.78
CA ALA A 218 3.04 -6.64 21.91
C ALA A 218 1.71 -6.41 21.16
N MET A 219 1.08 -7.49 20.72
CA MET A 219 -0.21 -7.51 20.02
C MET A 219 -1.39 -7.30 20.98
N ASP A 220 -1.31 -6.28 21.83
CA ASP A 220 -2.33 -5.98 22.83
C ASP A 220 -3.10 -4.73 22.37
N GLY A 221 -4.36 -4.92 21.94
CA GLY A 221 -5.27 -3.82 21.62
C GLY A 221 -6.35 -4.17 20.60
N GLU A 222 -7.60 -3.88 20.96
CA GLU A 222 -8.73 -3.91 20.02
C GLU A 222 -8.50 -2.92 18.87
N ILE A 223 -8.88 -3.32 17.65
CA ILE A 223 -9.00 -2.37 16.55
C ILE A 223 -10.22 -1.52 16.88
N VAL A 224 -10.02 -0.26 17.26
CA VAL A 224 -11.11 0.68 17.41
C VAL A 224 -11.75 0.86 16.02
N GLU A 225 -12.92 0.26 15.83
CA GLU A 225 -13.74 0.46 14.64
C GLU A 225 -14.26 1.90 14.68
N PHE A 226 -13.58 2.83 14.00
CA PHE A 226 -14.05 4.21 13.85
C PHE A 226 -15.09 4.33 12.73
N LEU A 227 -16.07 3.43 12.71
CA LEU A 227 -17.24 3.48 11.84
C LEU A 227 -18.53 3.75 12.62
N GLU A 228 -18.48 4.59 13.64
CA GLU A 228 -19.67 5.32 14.10
C GLU A 228 -19.25 6.75 14.41
N ASP A 229 -19.73 7.68 13.58
CA ASP A 229 -20.27 8.99 13.99
C ASP A 229 -20.88 9.63 12.74
N ASP A 230 -22.16 9.98 12.87
CA ASP A 230 -23.14 10.45 11.87
C ASP A 230 -22.69 11.55 10.89
#